data_AF-A0A969VNN6-F1
#
_entry.id   AF-A0A969VNN6-F1
#
_cell.length_a   1.000
_cell.length_b   1.000
_cell.length_c   1.000
_cell.angle_alpha   90.00
_cell.angle_beta   90.00
_cell.angle_gamma   90.00
#
_symmetry.space_group_name_H-M   'P 1'
#
loop_
_entity.id
_entity.type
_entity.pdbx_description
1 polymer ?
#
loop_
_entity_poly.entity_id
_entity_poly.type
_entity_poly.pdbx_seq_one_letter_code
_entity_poly.pdbx_strand_id
1 'polypeptide(L)'
;MRSLTLPLLIAAHLGLVTPAPAQDIGDIVEGLAQGLIQQELDRNAYIAAQNANTAAAYRDYLAKFPKGQFRTNAQNALARLGAPVEGTPASEAQAEQRLGITTAQRVAVQRELTRLGYNTFGADGAWGRNTRTAIATWQRDRGEKATGYVTEAQLRALTRSVVVTPPAE
;
A
#
# COMPACT_ATOMS: atom_id res chain seq x y z
N MET A 1 -55.60 -42.36 42.72
CA MET A 1 -55.25 -42.51 44.16
C MET A 1 -53.74 -42.33 44.23
N ARG A 2 -53.13 -41.36 44.92
CA ARG A 2 -53.48 -40.61 46.13
C ARG A 2 -52.92 -39.18 46.02
N SER A 3 -53.68 -38.25 46.59
CA SER A 3 -53.41 -36.83 46.87
C SER A 3 -52.32 -36.59 47.91
N LEU A 4 -51.66 -35.41 47.87
CA LEU A 4 -51.16 -34.59 49.01
C LEU A 4 -50.50 -33.30 48.48
N THR A 5 -51.16 -32.12 48.38
CA THR A 5 -51.28 -30.98 49.34
C THR A 5 -49.99 -30.40 49.98
N LEU A 6 -49.60 -29.18 49.51
CA LEU A 6 -48.99 -27.95 50.11
C LEU A 6 -48.13 -27.99 51.41
N PRO A 7 -47.14 -27.08 51.65
CA PRO A 7 -47.28 -25.62 51.46
C PRO A 7 -46.06 -24.78 50.98
N LEU A 8 -46.44 -23.55 50.66
CA LEU A 8 -45.72 -22.29 50.46
C LEU A 8 -44.62 -21.98 51.51
N LEU A 9 -43.45 -21.51 51.07
CA LEU A 9 -42.58 -20.61 51.84
C LEU A 9 -41.85 -19.66 50.88
N ILE A 10 -42.13 -18.37 51.03
CA ILE A 10 -41.50 -17.25 50.34
C ILE A 10 -40.19 -16.93 51.09
N ALA A 11 -39.08 -16.84 50.37
CA ALA A 11 -37.91 -16.06 50.79
C ALA A 11 -37.21 -15.50 49.55
N ALA A 12 -37.44 -14.22 49.31
CA ALA A 12 -36.77 -13.43 48.28
C ALA A 12 -35.27 -13.32 48.58
N HIS A 13 -34.41 -13.73 47.64
CA HIS A 13 -33.04 -13.24 47.54
C HIS A 13 -32.76 -12.89 46.08
N LEU A 14 -32.52 -11.59 45.86
CA LEU A 14 -32.00 -11.04 44.62
C LEU A 14 -30.61 -11.58 44.34
N GLY A 15 -30.47 -12.34 43.26
CA GLY A 15 -29.19 -12.68 42.65
C GLY A 15 -29.42 -12.80 41.15
N LEU A 16 -29.01 -11.77 40.41
CA LEU A 16 -29.11 -11.70 38.95
C LEU A 16 -28.39 -12.90 38.34
N VAL A 17 -29.16 -13.82 37.75
CA VAL A 17 -28.65 -14.81 36.80
C VAL A 17 -28.16 -14.03 35.59
N THR A 18 -26.85 -14.05 35.35
CA THR A 18 -26.27 -13.57 34.09
C THR A 18 -26.77 -14.46 32.94
N PRO A 19 -27.39 -13.90 31.88
CA PRO A 19 -27.70 -14.68 30.68
C PRO A 19 -26.41 -15.10 29.95
N ALA A 20 -26.42 -16.30 29.39
CA ALA A 20 -25.36 -16.88 28.58
C ALA A 20 -24.96 -15.96 27.40
N PRO A 21 -23.67 -15.78 27.09
CA PRO A 21 -23.29 -15.28 25.76
C PRO A 21 -23.63 -16.33 24.70
N ALA A 22 -24.69 -16.02 23.95
CA ALA A 22 -25.08 -16.63 22.70
C ALA A 22 -23.90 -16.63 21.72
N GLN A 23 -23.80 -17.69 20.91
CA GLN A 23 -22.91 -17.70 19.77
C GLN A 23 -23.35 -16.58 18.83
N ASP A 24 -22.52 -15.55 18.69
CA ASP A 24 -22.84 -14.34 17.96
C ASP A 24 -22.81 -14.64 16.45
N ILE A 25 -24.01 -14.66 15.86
CA ILE A 25 -24.27 -14.82 14.44
C ILE A 25 -24.01 -13.47 13.70
N GLY A 26 -23.32 -12.51 14.34
CA GLY A 26 -22.93 -11.22 13.77
C GLY A 26 -21.89 -11.29 12.64
N ASP A 27 -20.94 -12.23 12.69
CA ASP A 27 -19.79 -12.27 11.76
C ASP A 27 -20.13 -12.73 10.33
N ILE A 28 -21.27 -13.39 10.11
CA ILE A 28 -21.66 -13.91 8.79
C ILE A 28 -22.57 -12.91 8.03
N VAL A 29 -23.27 -12.02 8.75
CA VAL A 29 -24.16 -11.02 8.13
C VAL A 29 -23.40 -9.75 7.74
N GLU A 30 -22.32 -9.38 8.46
CA GLU A 30 -21.49 -8.21 8.13
C GLU A 30 -20.68 -8.38 6.83
N GLY A 31 -20.21 -9.59 6.51
CA GLY A 31 -19.37 -9.83 5.33
C GLY A 31 -20.06 -9.62 3.98
N LEU A 32 -21.39 -9.78 3.91
CA LEU A 32 -22.17 -9.57 2.67
C LEU A 32 -22.73 -8.15 2.54
N ALA A 33 -23.06 -7.49 3.65
CA ALA A 33 -23.49 -6.09 3.65
C ALA A 33 -22.32 -5.13 3.35
N GLN A 34 -21.12 -5.41 3.89
CA GLN A 34 -19.92 -4.62 3.63
C GLN A 34 -19.49 -4.68 2.16
N GLY A 35 -19.67 -5.82 1.47
CA GLY A 35 -19.35 -5.95 0.05
C GLY A 35 -20.17 -5.05 -0.87
N LEU A 36 -21.48 -4.92 -0.62
CA LEU A 36 -22.38 -4.06 -1.39
C LEU A 36 -22.19 -2.56 -1.08
N ILE A 37 -21.96 -2.22 0.19
CA ILE A 37 -21.64 -0.84 0.59
C ILE A 37 -20.31 -0.41 -0.04
N GLN A 38 -19.31 -1.29 -0.05
CA GLN A 38 -18.01 -0.99 -0.66
C GLN A 38 -18.11 -0.82 -2.19
N GLN A 39 -18.97 -1.60 -2.86
CA GLN A 39 -19.20 -1.48 -4.30
C GLN A 39 -19.88 -0.15 -4.67
N GLU A 40 -20.84 0.30 -3.88
CA GLU A 40 -21.52 1.58 -4.12
C GLU A 40 -20.59 2.77 -3.86
N LEU A 41 -19.74 2.70 -2.82
CA LEU A 41 -18.71 3.71 -2.56
C LEU A 41 -17.66 3.79 -3.67
N ASP A 42 -17.23 2.63 -4.20
CA ASP A 42 -16.29 2.54 -5.34
C ASP A 42 -16.87 3.23 -6.59
N ARG A 43 -18.12 2.89 -6.94
CA ARG A 43 -18.84 3.52 -8.06
C ARG A 43 -18.96 5.04 -7.88
N ASN A 44 -19.42 5.49 -6.72
CA ASN A 44 -19.65 6.92 -6.48
C ASN A 44 -18.35 7.72 -6.48
N ALA A 45 -17.28 7.18 -5.91
CA ALA A 45 -15.97 7.80 -5.98
C ALA A 45 -15.42 7.86 -7.42
N TYR A 46 -15.63 6.82 -8.22
CA TYR A 46 -15.23 6.82 -9.63
C TYR A 46 -16.05 7.82 -10.47
N ILE A 47 -17.36 7.94 -10.23
CA ILE A 47 -18.21 8.95 -10.88
C ILE A 47 -17.75 10.37 -10.50
N ALA A 48 -17.46 10.61 -9.22
CA ALA A 48 -16.92 11.89 -8.78
C ALA A 48 -15.57 12.22 -9.47
N ALA A 49 -14.70 11.22 -9.63
CA ALA A 49 -13.45 11.38 -10.36
C ALA A 49 -13.65 11.70 -11.84
N GLN A 50 -14.62 11.05 -12.50
CA GLN A 50 -15.00 11.34 -13.88
C GLN A 50 -15.57 12.76 -14.03
N ASN A 51 -16.43 13.19 -13.11
CA ASN A 51 -17.03 14.52 -13.15
C ASN A 51 -15.98 15.63 -13.00
N ALA A 52 -14.98 15.42 -12.13
CA ALA A 52 -13.86 16.34 -11.99
C ALA A 52 -12.89 16.28 -13.19
N ASN A 53 -12.69 15.09 -13.75
CA ASN A 53 -11.78 14.79 -14.85
C ASN A 53 -10.35 15.34 -14.65
N THR A 54 -9.85 15.28 -13.41
CA THR A 54 -8.49 15.74 -13.05
C THR A 54 -7.64 14.59 -12.56
N ALA A 55 -6.32 14.75 -12.70
CA ALA A 55 -5.35 13.78 -12.18
C ALA A 55 -5.48 13.57 -10.66
N ALA A 56 -5.76 14.63 -9.90
CA ALA A 56 -5.96 14.53 -8.46
C ALA A 56 -7.16 13.62 -8.12
N ALA A 57 -8.30 13.82 -8.77
CA ALA A 57 -9.50 13.06 -8.46
C ALA A 57 -9.36 11.55 -8.78
N TYR A 58 -8.72 11.21 -9.91
CA TYR A 58 -8.45 9.81 -10.24
C TYR A 58 -7.39 9.18 -9.31
N ARG A 59 -6.40 9.94 -8.82
CA ARG A 59 -5.44 9.45 -7.80
C ARG A 59 -6.12 9.19 -6.47
N ASP A 60 -6.96 10.11 -6.01
CA ASP A 60 -7.72 9.96 -4.76
C ASP A 60 -8.62 8.72 -4.80
N TYR A 61 -9.27 8.48 -5.94
CA TYR A 61 -10.03 7.26 -6.18
C TYR A 61 -9.14 6.01 -6.06
N LEU A 62 -7.99 5.98 -6.74
CA LEU A 62 -7.07 4.83 -6.72
C LEU A 62 -6.46 4.56 -5.33
N ALA A 63 -6.27 5.60 -4.53
CA ALA A 63 -5.77 5.50 -3.16
C ALA A 63 -6.82 4.90 -2.22
N LYS A 64 -8.09 5.30 -2.35
CA LYS A 64 -9.22 4.79 -1.54
C LYS A 64 -9.67 3.40 -1.95
N PHE A 65 -9.59 3.07 -3.24
CA PHE A 65 -10.08 1.81 -3.81
C PHE A 65 -8.97 1.06 -4.56
N PRO A 66 -7.93 0.55 -3.87
CA PRO A 66 -6.80 -0.13 -4.52
C PRO A 66 -7.20 -1.45 -5.20
N LYS A 67 -8.33 -2.06 -4.81
CA LYS A 67 -8.93 -3.26 -5.41
C LYS A 67 -10.30 -2.98 -6.05
N GLY A 68 -10.64 -1.71 -6.30
CA GLY A 68 -11.92 -1.31 -6.89
C GLY A 68 -12.08 -1.78 -8.34
N GLN A 69 -13.33 -1.93 -8.79
CA GLN A 69 -13.68 -2.43 -10.12
C GLN A 69 -13.26 -1.45 -11.22
N PHE A 70 -13.26 -0.13 -10.95
CA PHE A 70 -12.91 0.91 -11.92
C PHE A 70 -11.45 1.35 -11.86
N ARG A 71 -10.60 0.62 -11.11
CA ARG A 71 -9.16 0.89 -11.01
C ARG A 71 -8.49 1.02 -12.37
N THR A 72 -8.69 0.05 -13.27
CA THR A 72 -8.08 0.08 -14.61
C THR A 72 -8.54 1.29 -15.42
N ASN A 73 -9.82 1.65 -15.33
CA ASN A 73 -10.37 2.81 -16.02
C ASN A 73 -9.77 4.12 -15.49
N ALA A 74 -9.65 4.27 -14.17
CA ALA A 74 -9.02 5.44 -13.56
C ALA A 74 -7.53 5.55 -13.89
N GLN A 75 -6.80 4.43 -13.96
CA GLN A 75 -5.41 4.40 -14.41
C GLN A 75 -5.27 4.84 -15.88
N ASN A 76 -6.17 4.36 -16.75
CA ASN A 76 -6.21 4.78 -18.15
C ASN A 76 -6.55 6.27 -18.28
N ALA A 77 -7.46 6.78 -17.45
CA ALA A 77 -7.79 8.20 -17.41
C ALA A 77 -6.57 9.05 -16.97
N LEU A 78 -5.85 8.62 -15.93
CA LEU A 78 -4.59 9.27 -15.53
C LEU A 78 -3.56 9.29 -16.66
N ALA A 79 -3.38 8.17 -17.37
CA ALA A 79 -2.48 8.10 -18.51
C ALA A 79 -2.89 9.08 -19.63
N ARG A 80 -4.19 9.20 -19.93
CA ARG A 80 -4.73 10.17 -20.91
C ARG A 80 -4.49 11.62 -20.48
N LEU A 81 -4.54 11.89 -19.19
CA LEU A 81 -4.25 13.20 -18.60
C LEU A 81 -2.75 13.49 -18.47
N GLY A 82 -1.87 12.59 -18.94
CA GLY A 82 -0.42 12.71 -18.80
C GLY A 82 0.07 12.61 -17.35
N ALA A 83 -0.79 12.17 -16.43
CA ALA A 83 -0.49 12.06 -15.03
C ALA A 83 0.07 10.67 -14.71
N PRO A 84 1.26 10.57 -14.09
CA PRO A 84 1.79 9.30 -13.64
C PRO A 84 0.85 8.68 -12.60
N VAL A 85 0.57 7.40 -12.79
CA VAL A 85 -0.07 6.55 -11.79
C VAL A 85 0.98 6.19 -10.75
N GLU A 86 0.67 6.37 -9.47
CA GLU A 86 1.63 6.10 -8.39
C GLU A 86 2.10 4.64 -8.34
N GLY A 87 3.36 4.46 -7.94
CA GLY A 87 4.04 3.17 -7.95
C GLY A 87 4.37 2.64 -9.35
N THR A 88 4.04 3.33 -10.45
CA THR A 88 4.48 2.89 -11.79
C THR A 88 5.93 3.28 -12.03
N PRO A 89 6.65 2.61 -12.94
CA PRO A 89 8.00 3.03 -13.33
C PRO A 89 8.05 4.52 -13.74
N ALA A 90 7.01 5.02 -14.40
CA ALA A 90 6.93 6.43 -14.78
C ALA A 90 6.80 7.39 -13.59
N SER A 91 5.98 7.07 -12.58
CA SER A 91 5.88 7.90 -11.36
C SER A 91 7.17 7.86 -10.55
N GLU A 92 7.75 6.67 -10.38
CA GLU A 92 8.98 6.50 -9.61
C GLU A 92 10.18 7.14 -10.30
N ALA A 93 10.24 7.12 -11.64
CA ALA A 93 11.26 7.83 -12.40
C ALA A 93 11.25 9.34 -12.10
N GLN A 94 10.05 9.95 -12.08
CA GLN A 94 9.92 11.36 -11.76
C GLN A 94 10.23 11.63 -10.28
N ALA A 95 9.85 10.72 -9.37
CA ALA A 95 10.18 10.85 -7.96
C ALA A 95 11.69 10.78 -7.72
N GLU A 96 12.38 9.81 -8.34
CA GLU A 96 13.83 9.65 -8.27
C GLU A 96 14.57 10.88 -8.82
N GLN A 97 14.10 11.47 -9.93
CA GLN A 97 14.67 12.69 -10.49
C GLN A 97 14.66 13.86 -9.49
N ARG A 98 13.61 13.99 -8.67
CA ARG A 98 13.48 15.04 -7.65
C ARG A 98 14.45 14.85 -6.48
N LEU A 99 15.04 13.67 -6.30
CA LEU A 99 16.01 13.41 -5.24
C LEU A 99 17.37 14.07 -5.49
N GLY A 100 17.64 14.55 -6.72
CA GLY A 100 18.91 15.23 -7.02
C GLY A 100 20.13 14.33 -6.83
N ILE A 101 20.02 13.03 -7.13
CA ILE A 101 21.06 12.03 -6.87
C ILE A 101 22.36 12.40 -7.61
N THR A 102 23.43 12.62 -6.84
CA THR A 102 24.73 13.01 -7.38
C THR A 102 25.40 11.83 -8.10
N THR A 103 26.35 12.11 -8.99
CA THR A 103 27.13 11.05 -9.65
C THR A 103 27.85 10.16 -8.63
N ALA A 104 28.39 10.73 -7.54
CA ALA A 104 29.03 9.96 -6.47
C ALA A 104 28.05 9.00 -5.79
N GLN A 105 26.83 9.45 -5.49
CA GLN A 105 25.77 8.58 -4.95
C GLN A 105 25.36 7.50 -5.95
N ARG A 106 25.26 7.84 -7.24
CA ARG A 106 24.94 6.88 -8.30
C ARG A 106 25.97 5.75 -8.41
N VAL A 107 27.26 6.10 -8.33
CA VAL A 107 28.38 5.14 -8.27
C VAL A 107 28.30 4.28 -7.01
N ALA A 108 28.05 4.89 -5.85
CA ALA A 108 27.92 4.17 -4.59
C ALA A 108 26.82 3.11 -4.63
N VAL A 109 25.64 3.47 -5.15
CA VAL A 109 24.53 2.54 -5.36
C VAL A 109 24.90 1.39 -6.30
N GLN A 110 25.56 1.65 -7.44
CA GLN A 110 25.99 0.58 -8.35
C GLN A 110 26.98 -0.39 -7.69
N ARG A 111 27.93 0.13 -6.91
CA ARG A 111 28.89 -0.70 -6.14
C ARG A 111 28.16 -1.55 -5.11
N GLU A 112 27.22 -0.96 -4.38
CA GLU A 112 26.47 -1.65 -3.35
C GLU A 112 25.55 -2.72 -3.94
N LEU A 113 24.84 -2.43 -5.03
CA LEU A 113 24.04 -3.42 -5.76
C LEU A 113 24.91 -4.59 -6.22
N THR A 114 26.07 -4.31 -6.80
CA THR A 114 27.02 -5.36 -7.24
C THR A 114 27.52 -6.18 -6.05
N ARG A 115 27.86 -5.53 -4.93
CA ARG A 115 28.29 -6.20 -3.68
C ARG A 115 27.20 -7.13 -3.12
N LEU A 116 25.94 -6.74 -3.26
CA LEU A 116 24.77 -7.52 -2.86
C LEU A 116 24.38 -8.62 -3.87
N GLY A 117 25.10 -8.75 -4.99
CA GLY A 117 24.87 -9.76 -6.02
C GLY A 117 24.02 -9.30 -7.22
N TYR A 118 23.56 -8.05 -7.22
CA TYR A 118 22.78 -7.45 -8.31
C TYR A 118 23.72 -6.74 -9.29
N ASN A 119 24.24 -7.47 -10.26
CA ASN A 119 25.26 -6.96 -11.17
C ASN A 119 24.77 -5.79 -12.04
N THR A 120 25.43 -4.64 -11.94
CA THR A 120 25.16 -3.45 -12.77
C THR A 120 26.05 -3.36 -14.00
N PHE A 121 27.00 -4.30 -14.17
CA PHE A 121 28.02 -4.34 -15.22
C PHE A 121 28.93 -3.09 -15.26
N GLY A 122 29.14 -2.47 -14.10
CA GLY A 122 29.96 -1.26 -13.95
C GLY A 122 29.43 -0.32 -12.87
N ALA A 123 30.29 0.57 -12.39
CA ALA A 123 29.96 1.59 -11.39
C ALA A 123 30.51 2.95 -11.81
N ASP A 124 30.00 3.46 -12.92
CA ASP A 124 30.38 4.70 -13.60
C ASP A 124 29.45 5.89 -13.29
N GLY A 125 28.37 5.64 -12.54
CA GLY A 125 27.34 6.61 -12.21
C GLY A 125 26.28 6.79 -13.31
N ALA A 126 26.36 6.04 -14.41
CA ALA A 126 25.39 6.04 -15.48
C ALA A 126 24.32 4.95 -15.24
N TRP A 127 23.10 5.38 -14.91
CA TRP A 127 22.00 4.45 -14.64
C TRP A 127 21.20 4.10 -15.90
N GLY A 128 21.82 3.26 -16.73
CA GLY A 128 21.20 2.66 -17.91
C GLY A 128 20.38 1.40 -17.60
N ARG A 129 20.00 0.66 -18.66
CA ARG A 129 19.15 -0.55 -18.58
C ARG A 129 19.63 -1.57 -17.54
N ASN A 130 20.93 -1.80 -17.44
CA ASN A 130 21.50 -2.78 -16.51
C ASN A 130 21.26 -2.36 -15.05
N THR A 131 21.58 -1.12 -14.70
CA THR A 131 21.34 -0.60 -13.35
C THR A 131 19.86 -0.59 -12.99
N ARG A 132 18.98 -0.23 -13.94
CA ARG A 132 17.51 -0.30 -13.74
C ARG A 132 17.03 -1.72 -13.44
N THR A 133 17.59 -2.70 -14.15
CA THR A 133 17.26 -4.13 -13.95
C THR A 133 17.77 -4.63 -12.59
N ALA A 134 18.98 -4.24 -12.20
CA ALA A 134 19.55 -4.55 -10.90
C ALA A 134 18.70 -3.97 -9.76
N ILE A 135 18.30 -2.70 -9.85
CA ILE A 135 17.40 -2.06 -8.86
C ILE A 135 16.06 -2.80 -8.79
N ALA A 136 15.43 -3.07 -9.94
CA ALA A 136 14.14 -3.75 -9.96
C ALA A 136 14.20 -5.17 -9.35
N THR A 137 15.31 -5.86 -9.54
CA THR A 137 15.53 -7.20 -8.96
C THR A 137 15.76 -7.10 -7.45
N TRP A 138 16.61 -6.18 -7.01
CA TRP A 138 16.81 -5.89 -5.59
C TRP A 138 15.52 -5.49 -4.87
N GLN A 139 14.66 -4.69 -5.50
CA GLN A 139 13.32 -4.35 -4.98
C GLN A 139 12.44 -5.60 -4.84
N ARG A 140 12.38 -6.43 -5.89
CA ARG A 140 11.57 -7.66 -5.89
C ARG A 140 11.97 -8.62 -4.77
N ASP A 141 13.27 -8.81 -4.58
CA ASP A 141 13.81 -9.74 -3.57
C ASP A 141 13.54 -9.26 -2.14
N ARG A 142 13.22 -7.98 -1.97
CA ARG A 142 12.76 -7.37 -0.71
C ARG A 142 11.24 -7.38 -0.53
N GLY A 143 10.49 -7.96 -1.47
CA GLY A 143 9.02 -7.93 -1.48
C GLY A 143 8.44 -6.56 -1.84
N GLU A 144 9.26 -5.66 -2.36
CA GLU A 144 8.85 -4.32 -2.78
C GLU A 144 8.46 -4.33 -4.26
N LYS A 145 7.73 -3.30 -4.71
CA LYS A 145 7.35 -3.19 -6.12
C LYS A 145 8.60 -2.94 -6.97
N ALA A 146 8.85 -3.82 -7.95
CA ALA A 146 9.99 -3.76 -8.86
C ALA A 146 9.83 -2.66 -9.93
N THR A 147 10.02 -1.40 -9.57
CA THR A 147 9.88 -0.25 -10.47
C THR A 147 11.17 0.06 -11.22
N GLY A 148 12.33 -0.33 -10.69
CA GLY A 148 13.65 -0.03 -11.26
C GLY A 148 14.17 1.39 -10.97
N TYR A 149 13.46 2.14 -10.12
CA TYR A 149 13.83 3.48 -9.68
C TYR A 149 13.86 3.53 -8.16
N VAL A 150 14.87 4.17 -7.59
CA VAL A 150 15.06 4.20 -6.13
C VAL A 150 14.22 5.28 -5.46
N THR A 151 13.64 4.94 -4.32
CA THR A 151 13.07 5.95 -3.39
C THR A 151 14.18 6.55 -2.53
N GLU A 152 13.87 7.64 -1.82
CA GLU A 152 14.83 8.27 -0.90
C GLU A 152 15.30 7.30 0.21
N ALA A 153 14.38 6.51 0.75
CA ALA A 153 14.70 5.50 1.77
C ALA A 153 15.62 4.41 1.21
N GLN A 154 15.36 3.95 -0.02
CA GLN A 154 16.20 2.97 -0.71
C GLN A 154 17.59 3.56 -1.04
N LEU A 155 17.65 4.82 -1.47
CA LEU A 155 18.91 5.53 -1.71
C LEU A 155 19.77 5.60 -0.44
N ARG A 156 19.17 5.96 0.70
CA ARG A 156 19.88 5.96 2.00
C ARG A 156 20.35 4.56 2.39
N ALA A 157 19.53 3.53 2.14
CA ALA A 157 19.91 2.15 2.43
C ALA A 157 21.11 1.69 1.59
N LEU A 158 21.13 2.04 0.30
CA LEU A 158 22.19 1.65 -0.64
C LEU A 158 23.45 2.53 -0.58
N THR A 159 23.40 3.67 0.11
CA THR A 159 24.55 4.59 0.27
C THR A 159 25.09 4.66 1.69
N ARG A 160 24.56 3.86 2.63
CA ARG A 160 24.90 3.91 4.08
C ARG A 160 26.39 3.72 4.40
N SER A 161 27.18 3.22 3.46
CA SER A 161 28.64 3.05 3.56
C SER A 161 29.46 4.26 3.06
N VAL A 162 28.82 5.30 2.54
CA VAL A 162 29.48 6.53 2.10
C VAL A 162 29.14 7.66 3.07
N VAL A 163 30.07 7.97 3.97
CA VAL A 163 30.08 9.26 4.66
C VAL A 163 30.22 10.33 3.58
N VAL A 164 29.12 10.98 3.19
CA VAL A 164 29.14 12.17 2.36
C VAL A 164 29.63 13.30 3.27
N THR A 165 30.91 13.63 3.18
CA THR A 165 31.38 14.91 3.69
C THR A 165 30.75 16.00 2.82
N PRO A 166 29.92 16.91 3.37
CA PRO A 166 29.38 18.02 2.60
C PRO A 166 30.54 18.91 2.09
N PRO A 167 30.39 19.57 0.93
CA PRO A 167 31.38 20.54 0.47
C PRO A 167 31.50 21.64 1.54
N ALA A 168 32.73 21.94 1.94
CA ALA A 168 33.02 23.05 2.83
C ALA A 168 32.55 24.35 2.14
N GLU A 169 31.71 25.09 2.86
CA GLU A 169 31.33 26.47 2.54
C GLU A 169 32.49 27.42 2.83
#